data_AF-A0A953BPU4-F1
#
_entry.id   AF-A0A953BPU4-F1
#
_cell.length_a   1.000
_cell.length_b   1.000
_cell.length_c   1.000
_cell.angle_alpha   90.00
_cell.angle_beta   90.00
_cell.angle_gamma   90.00
#
_symmetry.space_group_name_H-M   'P 1'
#
loop_
_entity.id
_entity.type
_entity.pdbx_description
1 polymer ?
#
loop_
_entity_poly.entity_id
_entity_poly.type
_entity_poly.pdbx_seq_one_letter_code
_entity_poly.pdbx_strand_id
1 'polypeptide(L)'
;MNPSYRSLHDEPALDHLEPRTLLDTTLPLVTMQIIDSEVAEEGPDTGAIRLHRTGVLDEPLFVYFDIQQPNPPTQRGIATNGIDYIGLSNIVRIPAGKRTVTIPIIPIDDLEVEGPEEVRFSIMPSETYRLDETNPLRRAGVIVIREDDALPLVTIRAADASAAEIGGASAGAVDTARFIIARTGDRALPLSVNFRIRGSATHGVDYERIIPQGQPTKVTIPAGRKQVAITIRPINDNLFEGDETVRIILQPSTGQTYALNADNPADVSAFITLLDKPLVSLIVTDPFGTQFPQDTASFTLLRTGPIDRPLQVLYTLGGTGIAGQDYRRLPQALTIPAGQATLLVPIRGLGNDQGGGSKVVRLTLRANNAYNINAAQPILVSNFVTLLDEPIGQ
;
A
#
# COMPACT_ATOMS: atom_id res chain seq x y z
N MET A 1 82.40 -18.27 56.29
CA MET A 1 82.62 -17.04 55.49
C MET A 1 81.75 -15.96 56.07
N ASN A 2 82.39 -14.80 56.20
CA ASN A 2 81.96 -13.48 56.68
C ASN A 2 80.61 -12.96 56.10
N PRO A 3 80.10 -11.79 56.53
CA PRO A 3 78.88 -11.64 57.34
C PRO A 3 77.93 -10.57 56.72
N SER A 4 76.97 -10.03 57.47
CA SER A 4 76.56 -8.59 57.54
C SER A 4 75.06 -8.47 57.89
N TYR A 5 74.65 -8.01 59.08
CA TYR A 5 74.68 -6.69 59.74
C TYR A 5 73.68 -5.63 59.24
N ARG A 6 73.00 -5.03 60.25
CA ARG A 6 72.15 -3.81 60.32
C ARG A 6 70.65 -4.09 60.22
N SER A 7 69.82 -3.94 61.27
CA SER A 7 69.71 -2.92 62.34
C SER A 7 69.42 -1.52 61.81
N LEU A 8 68.16 -1.09 61.94
CA LEU A 8 67.69 0.05 62.75
C LEU A 8 66.33 0.55 62.26
N HIS A 9 65.41 0.73 63.22
CA HIS A 9 64.47 1.85 63.36
C HIS A 9 63.61 2.19 62.15
N ASP A 10 62.31 1.88 62.24
CA ASP A 10 61.29 2.88 62.56
C ASP A 10 59.94 2.17 62.50
N GLU A 11 59.16 2.20 63.58
CA GLU A 11 57.72 2.08 63.45
C GLU A 11 57.22 3.38 62.82
N PRO A 12 56.60 3.38 61.63
CA PRO A 12 55.70 4.44 61.27
C PRO A 12 54.35 4.12 61.92
N ALA A 13 53.91 5.06 62.75
CA ALA A 13 52.59 5.13 63.33
C ALA A 13 51.51 4.72 62.31
N LEU A 14 50.57 3.90 62.77
CA LEU A 14 49.23 3.74 62.19
C LEU A 14 48.47 5.07 62.35
N ASP A 15 48.93 6.11 61.66
CA ASP A 15 48.22 7.36 61.54
C ASP A 15 47.97 7.56 60.06
N HIS A 16 46.77 7.14 59.63
CA HIS A 16 46.01 7.52 58.44
C HIS A 16 44.91 6.46 58.24
N LEU A 17 44.09 6.24 59.27
CA LEU A 17 42.71 5.83 59.02
C LEU A 17 42.00 7.10 58.53
N GLU A 18 41.78 7.19 57.22
CA GLU A 18 40.78 8.12 56.70
C GLU A 18 39.50 7.96 57.53
N PRO A 19 38.81 9.06 57.89
CA PRO A 19 37.60 8.96 58.67
C PRO A 19 36.61 8.14 57.86
N ARG A 20 36.34 6.90 58.32
CA ARG A 20 35.13 6.19 57.94
C ARG A 20 34.00 7.17 58.19
N THR A 21 33.35 7.62 57.12
CA THR A 21 32.13 8.41 57.17
C THR A 21 31.22 7.72 58.18
N LEU A 22 31.10 8.31 59.37
CA LEU A 22 30.22 7.79 60.41
C LEU A 22 28.82 7.88 59.82
N LEU A 23 28.26 6.74 59.40
CA LEU A 23 26.87 6.65 59.00
C LEU A 23 26.06 7.28 60.12
N ASP A 24 25.37 8.37 59.84
CA ASP A 24 24.36 8.89 60.75
C ASP A 24 23.29 7.81 60.92
N THR A 25 23.36 7.08 62.03
CA THR A 25 22.44 5.98 62.34
C THR A 25 21.11 6.48 62.87
N THR A 26 20.95 7.79 63.05
CA THR A 26 19.70 8.39 63.55
C THR A 26 18.64 8.47 62.45
N LEU A 27 19.04 8.63 61.18
CA LEU A 27 18.13 8.58 60.04
C LEU A 27 17.87 7.14 59.56
N PRO A 28 16.62 6.82 59.15
CA PRO A 28 16.30 5.53 58.57
C PRO A 28 17.07 5.30 57.26
N LEU A 29 17.60 4.09 57.07
CA LEU A 29 18.16 3.65 55.78
C LEU A 29 17.02 3.23 54.86
N VAL A 30 16.97 3.79 53.66
CA VAL A 30 16.05 3.38 52.60
C VAL A 30 16.80 2.61 51.52
N THR A 31 16.26 1.44 51.18
CA THR A 31 16.73 0.60 50.08
C THR A 31 15.56 0.15 49.22
N MET A 32 15.84 -0.21 47.98
CA MET A 32 14.90 -0.75 47.01
C MET A 32 15.36 -2.14 46.55
N GLN A 33 14.38 -2.98 46.25
CA GLN A 33 14.54 -4.28 45.63
C GLN A 33 13.58 -4.36 44.43
N ILE A 34 14.10 -4.80 43.27
CA ILE A 34 13.28 -5.21 42.14
C ILE A 34 12.74 -6.61 42.44
N ILE A 35 11.42 -6.77 42.39
CA ILE A 35 10.78 -8.07 42.59
C ILE A 35 10.70 -8.81 41.25
N ASP A 36 10.31 -8.10 40.20
CA ASP A 36 10.35 -8.56 38.83
C ASP A 36 10.94 -7.46 37.95
N SER A 37 11.95 -7.82 37.16
CA SER A 37 12.69 -6.91 36.28
C SER A 37 12.20 -6.92 34.85
N GLU A 38 11.24 -7.79 34.53
CA GLU A 38 10.78 -7.99 33.17
C GLU A 38 9.29 -8.28 33.16
N VAL A 39 8.56 -7.55 32.32
CA VAL A 39 7.10 -7.55 32.26
C VAL A 39 6.66 -7.52 30.81
N ALA A 40 5.41 -7.86 30.51
CA ALA A 40 4.85 -7.80 29.17
C ALA A 40 3.61 -6.89 29.14
N GLU A 41 3.38 -6.25 28.00
CA GLU A 41 2.16 -5.50 27.72
C GLU A 41 0.94 -6.43 27.68
N GLU A 42 1.02 -7.51 26.91
CA GLU A 42 -0.02 -8.54 26.95
C GLU A 42 -0.01 -9.37 28.26
N GLY A 43 -1.20 -9.45 28.87
CA GLY A 43 -1.52 -10.42 29.92
C GLY A 43 -1.30 -9.92 31.35
N PRO A 44 -1.29 -10.83 32.34
CA PRO A 44 -1.24 -10.46 33.76
C PRO A 44 0.18 -10.19 34.27
N ASP A 45 1.19 -10.11 33.39
CA ASP A 45 2.60 -10.06 33.78
C ASP A 45 3.01 -8.66 34.25
N THR A 46 2.84 -8.41 35.56
CA THR A 46 3.15 -7.12 36.17
C THR A 46 4.43 -7.16 36.98
N GLY A 47 5.17 -6.05 36.94
CA GLY A 47 6.38 -5.87 37.71
C GLY A 47 6.11 -5.28 39.08
N ALA A 48 7.12 -5.28 39.94
CA ALA A 48 7.01 -4.56 41.19
C ALA A 48 8.37 -4.16 41.75
N ILE A 49 8.39 -3.01 42.41
CA ILE A 49 9.49 -2.58 43.26
C ILE A 49 9.06 -2.65 44.72
N ARG A 50 9.96 -3.10 45.59
CA ARG A 50 9.75 -3.12 47.04
C ARG A 50 10.74 -2.19 47.71
N LEU A 51 10.21 -1.21 48.41
CA LEU A 51 11.03 -0.35 49.27
C LEU A 51 11.09 -0.94 50.66
N HIS A 52 12.23 -0.72 51.30
CA HIS A 52 12.48 -1.13 52.67
C HIS A 52 13.10 0.03 53.45
N ARG A 53 12.59 0.27 54.66
CA ARG A 53 13.16 1.22 55.63
C ARG A 53 13.66 0.51 56.89
N THR A 54 14.76 1.00 57.44
CA THR A 54 15.19 0.69 58.82
C THR A 54 14.75 1.78 59.80
N GLY A 55 15.22 1.72 61.05
CA GLY A 55 14.97 2.75 62.05
C GLY A 55 13.62 2.66 62.76
N VAL A 56 13.26 3.75 63.45
CA VAL A 56 11.99 3.95 64.18
C VAL A 56 10.82 3.94 63.18
N LEU A 57 9.67 3.37 63.55
CA LEU A 57 8.53 3.16 62.64
C LEU A 57 7.29 3.99 62.99
N ASP A 58 7.39 4.87 63.98
CA ASP A 58 6.25 5.52 64.63
C ASP A 58 5.52 6.48 63.70
N GLU A 59 6.26 7.09 62.76
CA GLU A 59 5.75 7.99 61.73
C GLU A 59 5.91 7.39 60.31
N PRO A 60 5.05 7.78 59.34
CA PRO A 60 5.25 7.42 57.95
C PRO A 60 6.53 8.06 57.40
N LEU A 61 7.14 7.40 56.42
CA LEU A 61 8.32 7.91 55.71
C LEU A 61 7.95 8.16 54.24
N PHE A 62 8.24 9.35 53.73
CA PHE A 62 8.04 9.70 52.33
C PHE A 62 9.38 9.56 51.61
N VAL A 63 9.42 8.68 50.60
CA VAL A 63 10.60 8.38 49.78
C VAL A 63 10.41 9.02 48.42
N TYR A 64 11.39 9.81 47.98
CA TYR A 64 11.36 10.52 46.71
C TYR A 64 12.07 9.72 45.63
N PHE A 65 11.48 9.69 44.43
CA PHE A 65 12.00 9.01 43.25
C PHE A 65 12.29 10.00 42.14
N ASP A 66 13.37 9.75 41.41
CA ASP A 66 13.54 10.20 40.04
C ASP A 66 13.12 9.04 39.13
N ILE A 67 12.10 9.27 38.31
CA ILE A 67 11.63 8.32 37.29
C ILE A 67 12.06 8.91 35.96
N GLN A 68 13.03 8.28 35.30
CA GLN A 68 13.57 8.80 34.05
C GLN A 68 12.47 8.85 32.99
N GLN A 69 12.33 10.00 32.33
CA GLN A 69 11.44 10.18 31.20
C GLN A 69 12.26 10.34 29.91
N PRO A 70 11.77 9.86 28.75
CA PRO A 70 12.45 10.06 27.47
C PRO A 70 12.56 11.55 27.12
N ASN A 71 13.69 11.96 26.52
CA ASN A 71 13.88 13.32 26.02
C ASN A 71 14.58 13.30 24.64
N PRO A 72 13.85 13.48 23.53
CA PRO A 72 12.43 13.87 23.44
C PRO A 72 11.48 12.77 23.92
N PRO A 73 10.20 13.06 24.21
CA PRO A 73 9.21 12.11 24.75
C PRO A 73 8.97 10.83 23.93
N THR A 74 9.50 10.74 22.71
CA THR A 74 9.36 9.60 21.79
C THR A 74 10.69 8.87 21.58
N GLN A 75 11.61 8.98 22.53
CA GLN A 75 12.90 8.30 22.45
C GLN A 75 12.71 6.81 22.73
N ARG A 76 12.86 5.99 21.69
CA ARG A 76 12.78 4.52 21.79
C ARG A 76 13.65 3.95 22.90
N GLY A 77 13.12 2.94 23.59
CA GLY A 77 13.83 2.17 24.61
C GLY A 77 13.74 2.76 26.02
N ILE A 78 12.92 3.79 26.25
CA ILE A 78 12.62 4.34 27.58
C ILE A 78 11.11 4.56 27.67
N ALA A 79 10.49 3.88 28.64
CA ALA A 79 9.07 4.00 28.89
C ALA A 79 8.71 5.35 29.55
N THR A 80 7.71 6.01 29.01
CA THR A 80 7.02 7.21 29.46
C THR A 80 5.98 6.91 30.54
N ASN A 81 6.06 7.65 31.64
CA ASN A 81 5.15 7.49 32.78
C ASN A 81 3.72 7.89 32.44
N GLY A 82 2.78 6.95 32.55
CA GLY A 82 1.37 7.16 32.25
C GLY A 82 1.00 6.99 30.77
N ILE A 83 1.94 6.59 29.92
CA ILE A 83 1.66 6.14 28.54
C ILE A 83 1.84 4.61 28.49
N ASP A 84 3.05 4.11 28.76
CA ASP A 84 3.38 2.68 28.56
C ASP A 84 3.19 1.86 29.84
N TYR A 85 3.00 2.53 30.97
CA TYR A 85 2.60 1.92 32.24
C TYR A 85 1.73 2.87 33.06
N ILE A 86 0.92 2.31 33.96
CA ILE A 86 0.04 3.08 34.85
C ILE A 86 0.86 4.10 35.63
N GLY A 87 0.47 5.38 35.50
CA GLY A 87 1.22 6.51 36.03
C GLY A 87 1.60 6.39 37.50
N LEU A 88 2.90 6.54 37.79
CA LEU A 88 3.49 6.52 39.11
C LEU A 88 3.74 7.93 39.64
N SER A 89 3.66 8.08 40.96
CA SER A 89 4.10 9.30 41.66
C SER A 89 5.59 9.23 41.96
N ASN A 90 6.26 10.38 41.88
CA ASN A 90 7.65 10.55 42.34
C ASN A 90 7.78 10.58 43.88
N ILE A 91 6.69 10.39 44.64
CA ILE A 91 6.70 10.30 46.09
C ILE A 91 5.98 9.03 46.51
N VAL A 92 6.66 8.19 47.28
CA VAL A 92 6.10 6.96 47.85
C VAL A 92 6.03 7.06 49.36
N ARG A 93 4.87 6.78 49.94
CA ARG A 93 4.68 6.71 51.39
C ARG A 93 4.87 5.28 51.88
N ILE A 94 5.85 5.07 52.77
CA ILE A 94 5.90 3.89 53.65
C ILE A 94 5.10 4.23 54.92
N PRO A 95 3.94 3.59 55.17
CA PRO A 95 3.10 3.93 56.32
C PRO A 95 3.80 3.72 57.67
N ALA A 96 3.33 4.43 58.71
CA ALA A 96 3.73 4.17 60.08
C ALA A 96 3.50 2.69 60.45
N GLY A 97 4.41 2.13 61.23
CA GLY A 97 4.42 0.72 61.62
C GLY A 97 4.82 -0.25 60.50
N LYS A 98 5.08 0.21 59.27
CA LYS A 98 5.49 -0.65 58.14
C LYS A 98 6.96 -0.46 57.81
N ARG A 99 7.66 -1.58 57.57
CA ARG A 99 9.04 -1.60 57.08
C ARG A 99 9.13 -1.55 55.56
N THR A 100 8.08 -1.98 54.88
CA THR A 100 8.07 -2.13 53.44
C THR A 100 6.80 -1.57 52.83
N VAL A 101 6.93 -1.16 51.58
CA VAL A 101 5.81 -0.91 50.67
C VAL A 101 6.21 -1.49 49.32
N THR A 102 5.25 -2.09 48.61
CA THR A 102 5.44 -2.59 47.25
C THR A 102 4.67 -1.68 46.30
N ILE A 103 5.35 -1.20 45.27
CA ILE A 103 4.77 -0.39 44.20
C ILE A 103 4.69 -1.28 42.96
N PRO A 104 3.49 -1.55 42.44
CA PRO A 104 3.35 -2.32 41.22
C PRO A 104 3.75 -1.46 40.01
N ILE A 105 4.32 -2.09 39.00
CA ILE A 105 4.58 -1.54 37.68
C ILE A 105 3.69 -2.32 36.74
N ILE A 106 2.66 -1.67 36.21
CA ILE A 106 1.62 -2.31 35.42
C ILE A 106 1.72 -1.71 34.02
N PRO A 107 2.26 -2.45 33.04
CA PRO A 107 2.25 -2.02 31.63
C PRO A 107 0.85 -1.70 31.14
N ILE A 108 0.76 -0.82 30.15
CA ILE A 108 -0.46 -0.50 29.44
C ILE A 108 -0.37 -1.18 28.08
N ASP A 109 -1.18 -2.21 27.90
CA ASP A 109 -1.36 -2.91 26.62
C ASP A 109 -2.03 -1.98 25.60
N ASP A 110 -1.38 -1.75 24.45
CA ASP A 110 -1.95 -0.99 23.35
C ASP A 110 -1.84 -1.68 21.98
N LEU A 111 -1.52 -0.96 20.91
CA LEU A 111 -1.37 -1.53 19.56
C LEU A 111 -0.12 -0.96 18.84
N GLU A 112 0.59 -0.02 19.47
CA GLU A 112 1.72 0.68 18.86
C GLU A 112 2.99 -0.15 18.98
N VAL A 113 3.72 -0.30 17.86
CA VAL A 113 4.97 -1.09 17.86
C VAL A 113 6.16 -0.20 18.22
N GLU A 114 6.52 -0.23 19.49
CA GLU A 114 7.55 0.59 20.13
C GLU A 114 8.85 -0.20 20.32
N GLY A 115 8.73 -1.52 20.47
CA GLY A 115 9.81 -2.42 20.85
C GLY A 115 10.05 -2.41 22.35
N PRO A 116 10.98 -3.23 22.89
CA PRO A 116 11.18 -3.31 24.33
C PRO A 116 11.64 -1.97 24.93
N GLU A 117 11.03 -1.59 26.04
CA GLU A 117 11.25 -0.31 26.70
C GLU A 117 11.71 -0.47 28.15
N GLU A 118 12.41 0.52 28.70
CA GLU A 118 12.93 0.47 30.06
C GLU A 118 12.28 1.52 30.97
N VAL A 119 11.65 1.07 32.05
CA VAL A 119 11.28 1.91 33.20
C VAL A 119 12.48 2.03 34.12
N ARG A 120 13.09 3.22 34.16
CA ARG A 120 14.29 3.47 34.98
C ARG A 120 13.93 4.40 36.14
N PHE A 121 14.34 4.03 37.35
CA PHE A 121 14.06 4.82 38.55
C PHE A 121 15.23 4.81 39.53
N SER A 122 15.37 5.90 40.27
CA SER A 122 16.35 6.03 41.35
C SER A 122 15.76 6.72 42.58
N ILE A 123 16.21 6.31 43.76
CA ILE A 123 15.82 6.95 45.02
C ILE A 123 16.62 8.23 45.16
N MET A 124 15.92 9.35 45.30
CA MET A 124 16.52 10.67 45.50
C MET A 124 16.98 10.84 46.95
N PRO A 125 18.06 11.60 47.21
CA PRO A 125 18.46 11.94 48.58
C PRO A 125 17.42 12.85 49.25
N SER A 126 17.32 12.74 50.58
CA SER A 126 16.43 13.56 51.41
C SER A 126 17.07 13.79 52.79
N GLU A 127 16.70 14.86 53.47
CA GLU A 127 17.09 15.09 54.88
C GLU A 127 16.39 14.12 55.86
N THR A 128 15.34 13.41 55.40
CA THR A 128 14.50 12.55 56.25
C THR A 128 14.91 11.07 56.26
N TYR A 129 15.82 10.68 55.38
CA TYR A 129 16.37 9.33 55.31
C TYR A 129 17.74 9.33 54.66
N ARG A 130 18.53 8.30 54.94
CA ARG A 130 19.80 8.07 54.27
C ARG A 130 19.71 6.94 53.25
N LEU A 131 20.63 7.00 52.30
CA LEU A 131 20.75 6.05 51.22
C LEU A 131 21.86 5.03 51.49
N ASP A 132 21.78 3.84 50.87
CA ASP A 132 22.86 2.84 50.88
C ASP A 132 24.01 3.26 49.93
N GLU A 133 24.95 4.06 50.43
CA GLU A 133 26.11 4.51 49.63
C GLU A 133 27.04 3.37 49.20
N THR A 134 26.98 2.22 49.88
CA THR A 134 27.84 1.08 49.59
C THR A 134 27.32 0.20 48.45
N ASN A 135 26.04 0.31 48.10
CA ASN A 135 25.43 -0.49 47.05
C ASN A 135 24.43 0.33 46.20
N PRO A 136 24.87 0.87 45.05
CA PRO A 136 24.01 1.60 44.12
C PRO A 136 22.81 0.79 43.59
N LEU A 137 22.91 -0.53 43.46
CA LEU A 137 21.82 -1.39 42.98
C LEU A 137 20.63 -1.46 43.95
N ARG A 138 20.82 -1.02 45.20
CA ARG A 138 19.73 -0.87 46.18
C ARG A 138 19.04 0.49 46.13
N ARG A 139 19.43 1.35 45.18
CA ARG A 139 18.94 2.73 45.06
C ARG A 139 18.55 3.11 43.65
N ALA A 140 18.86 2.29 42.66
CA ALA A 140 18.44 2.45 41.29
C ALA A 140 17.99 1.10 40.74
N GLY A 141 17.08 1.13 39.77
CA GLY A 141 16.49 -0.06 39.20
C GLY A 141 15.97 0.17 37.80
N VAL A 142 15.86 -0.93 37.08
CA VAL A 142 15.38 -0.99 35.71
C VAL A 142 14.38 -2.14 35.64
N ILE A 143 13.23 -1.87 35.02
CA ILE A 143 12.25 -2.88 34.64
C ILE A 143 12.06 -2.76 33.14
N VAL A 144 12.17 -3.88 32.43
CA VAL A 144 11.98 -3.95 30.98
C VAL A 144 10.53 -4.30 30.69
N ILE A 145 9.84 -3.45 29.94
CA ILE A 145 8.52 -3.74 29.35
C ILE A 145 8.76 -4.41 27.99
N ARG A 146 8.22 -5.60 27.82
CA ARG A 146 8.28 -6.37 26.58
C ARG A 146 7.06 -6.04 25.72
N GLU A 147 7.38 -5.50 24.56
CA GLU A 147 6.52 -5.39 23.39
C GLU A 147 6.01 -6.76 22.92
N ASP A 148 4.69 -6.85 22.65
CA ASP A 148 4.05 -8.00 22.05
C ASP A 148 3.37 -7.72 20.69
N ASP A 149 3.25 -6.46 20.28
CA ASP A 149 2.71 -6.08 18.99
C ASP A 149 3.66 -6.36 17.83
N ALA A 150 3.04 -6.73 16.71
CA ALA A 150 3.72 -6.97 15.45
C ALA A 150 3.47 -5.83 14.46
N LEU A 151 4.50 -5.52 13.67
CA LEU A 151 4.38 -4.56 12.58
C LEU A 151 3.18 -4.88 11.67
N PRO A 152 2.43 -3.85 11.22
CA PRO A 152 1.39 -4.03 10.22
C PRO A 152 1.89 -4.81 9.00
N LEU A 153 1.20 -5.90 8.63
CA LEU A 153 1.51 -6.61 7.39
C LEU A 153 0.84 -5.90 6.22
N VAL A 154 1.63 -5.50 5.22
CA VAL A 154 1.11 -4.84 4.01
C VAL A 154 1.09 -5.81 2.84
N THR A 155 -0.05 -5.87 2.15
CA THR A 155 -0.24 -6.69 0.95
C THR A 155 -0.82 -5.88 -0.20
N ILE A 156 -0.64 -6.36 -1.42
CA ILE A 156 -1.23 -5.81 -2.65
C ILE A 156 -2.00 -6.88 -3.42
N ARG A 157 -3.09 -6.48 -4.09
CA ARG A 157 -3.75 -7.29 -5.12
C ARG A 157 -4.29 -6.40 -6.24
N ALA A 158 -4.49 -6.97 -7.42
CA ALA A 158 -5.35 -6.36 -8.44
C ALA A 158 -6.82 -6.68 -8.07
N ALA A 159 -7.60 -5.65 -7.73
CA ALA A 159 -9.04 -5.80 -7.54
C ALA A 159 -9.79 -5.74 -8.87
N ASP A 160 -9.21 -5.02 -9.84
CA ASP A 160 -9.56 -5.09 -11.24
C ASP A 160 -8.25 -5.23 -12.03
N ALA A 161 -8.15 -6.30 -12.83
CA ALA A 161 -6.92 -6.77 -13.44
C ALA A 161 -6.72 -6.29 -14.89
N SER A 162 -7.69 -5.59 -15.46
CA SER A 162 -7.64 -5.10 -16.83
C SER A 162 -8.19 -3.69 -16.94
N ALA A 163 -7.65 -2.93 -17.88
CA ALA A 163 -8.21 -1.68 -18.34
C ALA A 163 -8.07 -1.61 -19.85
N ALA A 164 -8.88 -0.79 -20.51
CA ALA A 164 -8.79 -0.58 -21.95
C ALA A 164 -8.77 0.91 -22.27
N GLU A 165 -7.91 1.30 -23.21
CA GLU A 165 -7.89 2.66 -23.75
C GLU A 165 -9.22 3.03 -24.41
N ILE A 166 -9.84 2.03 -25.04
CA ILE A 166 -11.21 2.12 -25.53
C ILE A 166 -12.11 1.22 -24.67
N GLY A 167 -12.80 1.82 -23.70
CA GLY A 167 -13.67 1.13 -22.74
C GLY A 167 -14.99 0.59 -23.30
N GLY A 168 -15.11 0.42 -24.62
CA GLY A 168 -16.28 -0.14 -25.28
C GLY A 168 -16.81 0.70 -26.43
N ALA A 169 -18.10 0.51 -26.74
CA ALA A 169 -18.86 0.99 -27.91
C ALA A 169 -18.70 2.46 -28.33
N SER A 170 -18.36 3.33 -27.39
CA SER A 170 -18.38 4.78 -27.56
C SER A 170 -16.96 5.33 -27.48
N ALA A 171 -16.61 6.22 -28.40
CA ALA A 171 -15.41 7.05 -28.24
C ALA A 171 -15.53 7.83 -26.92
N GLY A 172 -14.64 7.53 -25.96
CA GLY A 172 -14.64 8.12 -24.62
C GLY A 172 -15.26 7.25 -23.51
N ALA A 173 -15.67 6.02 -23.81
CA ALA A 173 -15.93 5.04 -22.74
C ALA A 173 -14.61 4.77 -21.99
N VAL A 174 -14.63 4.95 -20.67
CA VAL A 174 -13.45 4.78 -19.82
C VAL A 174 -13.53 3.40 -19.16
N ASP A 175 -12.50 2.59 -19.36
CA ASP A 175 -12.29 1.35 -18.62
C ASP A 175 -11.00 1.48 -17.79
N THR A 176 -11.07 1.20 -16.50
CA THR A 176 -9.98 1.47 -15.55
C THR A 176 -9.66 0.24 -14.74
N ALA A 177 -8.38 0.02 -14.43
CA ALA A 177 -7.96 -1.04 -13.53
C ALA A 177 -7.71 -0.49 -12.12
N ARG A 178 -7.62 -1.38 -11.13
CA ARG A 178 -7.44 -0.98 -9.73
C ARG A 178 -6.58 -1.96 -8.95
N PHE A 179 -5.52 -1.43 -8.35
CA PHE A 179 -4.80 -2.11 -7.27
C PHE A 179 -5.40 -1.73 -5.91
N ILE A 180 -5.42 -2.69 -4.99
CA ILE A 180 -5.71 -2.46 -3.58
C ILE A 180 -4.48 -2.83 -2.76
N ILE A 181 -4.01 -1.88 -1.98
CA ILE A 181 -2.97 -2.09 -0.97
C ILE A 181 -3.64 -2.07 0.39
N ALA A 182 -3.44 -3.12 1.19
CA ALA A 182 -4.10 -3.33 2.47
C ALA A 182 -3.09 -3.51 3.61
N ARG A 183 -3.51 -3.21 4.84
CA ARG A 183 -2.74 -3.46 6.07
C ARG A 183 -3.52 -4.27 7.11
N THR A 184 -2.82 -5.13 7.86
CA THR A 184 -3.27 -5.68 9.15
C THR A 184 -2.69 -4.86 10.31
N GLY A 185 -2.89 -5.32 11.56
CA GLY A 185 -2.35 -4.65 12.75
C GLY A 185 -2.96 -3.28 13.02
N ASP A 186 -2.18 -2.42 13.68
CA ASP A 186 -2.58 -1.09 14.11
C ASP A 186 -2.98 -0.16 12.95
N ARG A 187 -3.99 0.66 13.27
CA ARG A 187 -4.58 1.65 12.37
C ARG A 187 -4.69 3.03 12.97
N ALA A 188 -4.20 3.28 14.18
CA ALA A 188 -4.29 4.58 14.82
C ALA A 188 -3.64 5.67 13.93
N LEU A 189 -2.48 5.36 13.36
CA LEU A 189 -1.72 6.29 12.52
C LEU A 189 -1.84 6.00 11.01
N PRO A 190 -1.62 7.02 10.15
CA PRO A 190 -1.52 6.80 8.70
C PRO A 190 -0.23 6.02 8.36
N LEU A 191 -0.33 5.07 7.44
CA LEU A 191 0.80 4.24 7.03
C LEU A 191 1.27 4.62 5.63
N SER A 192 2.51 5.10 5.51
CA SER A 192 3.15 5.38 4.22
C SER A 192 3.85 4.13 3.69
N VAL A 193 3.35 3.60 2.58
CA VAL A 193 3.83 2.37 1.92
C VAL A 193 4.64 2.73 0.68
N ASN A 194 5.88 2.24 0.61
CA ASN A 194 6.75 2.42 -0.55
C ASN A 194 6.47 1.32 -1.59
N PHE A 195 6.53 1.68 -2.87
CA PHE A 195 6.42 0.72 -3.97
C PHE A 195 7.31 1.12 -5.15
N ARG A 196 7.41 0.24 -6.15
CA ARG A 196 8.02 0.51 -7.45
C ARG A 196 7.03 0.15 -8.55
N ILE A 197 7.06 0.91 -9.63
CA ILE A 197 6.27 0.62 -10.83
C ILE A 197 7.20 -0.02 -11.86
N ARG A 198 6.74 -1.11 -12.47
CA ARG A 198 7.36 -1.85 -13.57
C ARG A 198 6.26 -2.22 -14.58
N GLY A 199 6.63 -2.94 -15.62
CA GLY A 199 5.73 -3.32 -16.71
C GLY A 199 6.26 -2.82 -18.04
N SER A 200 5.50 -3.08 -19.11
CA SER A 200 5.79 -2.52 -20.44
C SER A 200 5.23 -1.11 -20.59
N ALA A 201 4.10 -0.82 -19.94
CA ALA A 201 3.46 0.48 -20.00
C ALA A 201 4.25 1.57 -19.24
N THR A 202 4.46 2.68 -19.92
CA THR A 202 5.14 3.90 -19.53
C THR A 202 4.20 4.85 -18.77
N HIS A 203 4.59 5.16 -17.53
CA HIS A 203 3.87 6.07 -16.64
C HIS A 203 3.76 7.50 -17.18
N GLY A 204 2.53 7.96 -17.40
CA GLY A 204 2.24 9.29 -17.95
C GLY A 204 2.29 9.37 -19.48
N VAL A 205 2.48 8.24 -20.18
CA VAL A 205 2.29 8.12 -21.63
C VAL A 205 1.05 7.25 -21.87
N ASP A 206 1.07 6.00 -21.39
CA ASP A 206 0.03 5.00 -21.70
C ASP A 206 -1.08 4.98 -20.62
N TYR A 207 -0.79 5.55 -19.45
CA TYR A 207 -1.77 5.76 -18.37
C TYR A 207 -1.45 6.99 -17.54
N GLU A 208 -2.49 7.57 -16.94
CA GLU A 208 -2.38 8.78 -16.12
C GLU A 208 -1.36 8.61 -14.98
N ARG A 209 -0.69 9.71 -14.65
CA ARG A 209 0.33 9.71 -13.59
C ARG A 209 -0.29 9.42 -12.22
N ILE A 210 -0.06 8.23 -11.69
CA ILE A 210 -0.39 7.88 -10.31
C ILE A 210 0.50 8.56 -9.24
N ILE A 211 1.67 9.10 -9.62
CA ILE A 211 2.58 9.83 -8.71
C ILE A 211 3.07 11.10 -9.43
N PRO A 212 3.11 12.27 -8.77
CA PRO A 212 3.66 13.48 -9.37
C PRO A 212 5.14 13.35 -9.74
N GLN A 213 5.57 14.04 -10.80
CA GLN A 213 6.97 14.00 -11.24
C GLN A 213 7.92 14.48 -10.13
N GLY A 214 9.00 13.73 -9.91
CA GLY A 214 10.02 14.05 -8.89
C GLY A 214 9.63 13.70 -7.45
N GLN A 215 8.47 13.08 -7.22
CA GLN A 215 8.06 12.62 -5.89
C GLN A 215 8.45 11.15 -5.66
N PRO A 216 8.71 10.76 -4.39
CA PRO A 216 8.96 9.37 -4.05
C PRO A 216 7.75 8.49 -4.34
N THR A 217 8.01 7.26 -4.81
CA THR A 217 7.00 6.26 -5.15
C THR A 217 6.39 5.65 -3.89
N LYS A 218 5.43 6.37 -3.29
CA LYS A 218 4.74 5.96 -2.07
C LYS A 218 3.25 6.24 -2.12
N VAL A 219 2.48 5.46 -1.37
CA VAL A 219 1.04 5.67 -1.15
C VAL A 219 0.75 5.65 0.34
N THR A 220 -0.19 6.48 0.80
CA THR A 220 -0.58 6.50 2.21
C THR A 220 -1.90 5.76 2.40
N ILE A 221 -1.92 4.78 3.30
CA ILE A 221 -3.16 4.26 3.88
C ILE A 221 -3.53 5.21 5.03
N PRO A 222 -4.66 5.95 4.96
CA PRO A 222 -5.00 6.91 6.01
C PRO A 222 -5.24 6.25 7.38
N ALA A 223 -5.13 7.05 8.45
CA ALA A 223 -5.52 6.65 9.80
C ALA A 223 -6.95 6.06 9.83
N GLY A 224 -7.15 5.01 10.62
CA GLY A 224 -8.38 4.24 10.73
C GLY A 224 -8.74 3.39 9.49
N ARG A 225 -7.99 3.49 8.39
CA ARG A 225 -8.28 2.73 7.15
C ARG A 225 -7.48 1.43 7.06
N LYS A 226 -8.15 0.40 6.54
CA LYS A 226 -7.58 -0.93 6.25
C LYS A 226 -6.83 -0.99 4.92
N GLN A 227 -7.17 -0.11 3.98
CA GLN A 227 -6.68 -0.20 2.62
C GLN A 227 -6.75 1.14 1.90
N VAL A 228 -5.96 1.26 0.84
CA VAL A 228 -5.98 2.35 -0.14
C VAL A 228 -6.00 1.74 -1.54
N ALA A 229 -6.51 2.49 -2.51
CA ALA A 229 -6.55 2.08 -3.89
C ALA A 229 -5.65 2.92 -4.77
N ILE A 230 -5.02 2.28 -5.74
CA ILE A 230 -4.36 2.93 -6.86
C ILE A 230 -5.18 2.61 -8.09
N THR A 231 -5.77 3.64 -8.71
CA THR A 231 -6.55 3.49 -9.94
C THR A 231 -5.63 3.73 -11.12
N ILE A 232 -5.67 2.84 -12.11
CA ILE A 232 -4.95 2.99 -13.37
C ILE A 232 -5.96 3.42 -14.42
N ARG A 233 -5.73 4.61 -14.99
CA ARG A 233 -6.56 5.20 -16.04
C ARG A 233 -5.74 5.22 -17.33
N PRO A 234 -6.04 4.33 -18.30
CA PRO A 234 -5.36 4.35 -19.59
C PRO A 234 -5.52 5.70 -20.29
N ILE A 235 -4.54 6.10 -21.07
CA ILE A 235 -4.60 7.28 -21.93
C ILE A 235 -4.86 6.78 -23.34
N ASN A 236 -6.05 7.04 -23.86
CA ASN A 236 -6.37 6.68 -25.24
C ASN A 236 -5.60 7.57 -26.22
N ASP A 237 -4.81 6.95 -27.08
CA ASP A 237 -4.12 7.65 -28.16
C ASP A 237 -4.29 7.00 -29.55
N ASN A 238 -3.45 7.38 -30.50
CA ASN A 238 -3.54 6.98 -31.90
C ASN A 238 -2.47 5.95 -32.32
N LEU A 239 -1.61 5.51 -31.41
CA LEU A 239 -0.53 4.57 -31.62
C LEU A 239 -0.97 3.16 -31.23
N PHE A 240 -0.67 2.16 -32.07
CA PHE A 240 -0.89 0.77 -31.68
C PHE A 240 0.35 0.21 -31.01
N GLU A 241 0.22 -0.05 -29.71
CA GLU A 241 1.27 -0.55 -28.82
C GLU A 241 1.04 -2.03 -28.45
N GLY A 242 -0.21 -2.48 -28.56
CA GLY A 242 -0.63 -3.83 -28.20
C GLY A 242 -0.93 -3.96 -26.70
N ASP A 243 -1.21 -5.18 -26.24
CA ASP A 243 -1.55 -5.37 -24.83
C ASP A 243 -0.30 -5.15 -23.95
N GLU A 244 -0.39 -4.20 -23.02
CA GLU A 244 0.71 -3.81 -22.14
C GLU A 244 0.45 -4.18 -20.68
N THR A 245 1.45 -4.03 -19.82
CA THR A 245 1.33 -4.34 -18.39
C THR A 245 1.77 -3.18 -17.53
N VAL A 246 1.04 -2.96 -16.43
CA VAL A 246 1.48 -2.15 -15.28
C VAL A 246 1.64 -3.09 -14.09
N ARG A 247 2.80 -3.07 -13.45
CA ARG A 247 3.11 -3.90 -12.28
C ARG A 247 3.53 -3.02 -11.11
N ILE A 248 2.87 -3.20 -9.97
CA ILE A 248 3.25 -2.56 -8.70
C ILE A 248 3.92 -3.61 -7.82
N ILE A 249 5.12 -3.26 -7.33
CA ILE A 249 5.91 -4.10 -6.42
C ILE A 249 6.11 -3.32 -5.12
N LEU A 250 5.58 -3.83 -4.02
CA LEU A 250 5.79 -3.26 -2.70
C LEU A 250 7.28 -3.29 -2.33
N GLN A 251 7.75 -2.27 -1.62
CA GLN A 251 9.14 -2.18 -1.15
C GLN A 251 9.18 -2.26 0.38
N PRO A 252 10.21 -2.86 0.99
CA PRO A 252 10.39 -2.85 2.44
C PRO A 252 10.37 -1.44 3.03
N SER A 253 9.88 -1.30 4.27
CA SER A 253 9.97 -0.04 5.00
C SER A 253 11.41 0.22 5.46
N THR A 254 11.98 1.38 5.15
CA THR A 254 13.31 1.77 5.65
C THR A 254 13.30 2.10 7.14
N GLY A 255 12.15 2.51 7.68
CA GLY A 255 11.96 2.84 9.10
C GLY A 255 11.28 1.74 9.89
N GLN A 256 11.19 0.52 9.35
CA GLN A 256 10.53 -0.62 10.00
C GLN A 256 9.09 -0.33 10.46
N THR A 257 8.33 0.44 9.68
CA THR A 257 6.94 0.80 10.01
C THR A 257 5.89 -0.20 9.52
N TYR A 258 6.29 -1.17 8.71
CA TYR A 258 5.46 -2.27 8.24
C TYR A 258 6.31 -3.45 7.78
N ALA A 259 5.71 -4.64 7.82
CA ALA A 259 6.27 -5.87 7.27
C ALA A 259 5.64 -6.20 5.90
N LEU A 260 6.33 -7.02 5.12
CA LEU A 260 5.85 -7.59 3.87
C LEU A 260 5.88 -9.11 3.96
N ASN A 261 4.91 -9.78 3.32
CA ASN A 261 4.93 -11.23 3.16
C ASN A 261 5.83 -11.62 1.97
N ALA A 262 7.15 -11.44 2.11
CA ALA A 262 8.10 -11.65 1.02
C ALA A 262 8.13 -13.11 0.50
N ASP A 263 7.72 -14.07 1.34
CA ASP A 263 7.63 -15.48 1.00
C ASP A 263 6.42 -15.80 0.11
N ASN A 264 5.45 -14.88 0.01
CA ASN A 264 4.33 -14.97 -0.92
C ASN A 264 4.40 -13.85 -1.97
N PRO A 265 4.97 -14.11 -3.17
CA PRO A 265 5.11 -13.10 -4.22
C PRO A 265 3.81 -12.41 -4.62
N ALA A 266 2.66 -13.09 -4.49
CA ALA A 266 1.34 -12.52 -4.82
C ALA A 266 0.91 -11.42 -3.84
N ASP A 267 1.42 -11.43 -2.60
CA ASP A 267 1.12 -10.41 -1.60
C ASP A 267 1.98 -9.15 -1.77
N VAL A 268 3.10 -9.24 -2.51
CA VAL A 268 4.07 -8.13 -2.67
C VAL A 268 4.16 -7.60 -4.10
N SER A 269 3.57 -8.28 -5.08
CA SER A 269 3.61 -7.90 -6.49
C SER A 269 2.28 -8.21 -7.17
N ALA A 270 1.66 -7.19 -7.75
CA ALA A 270 0.45 -7.34 -8.56
C ALA A 270 0.66 -6.67 -9.91
N PHE A 271 0.01 -7.18 -10.95
CA PHE A 271 0.00 -6.55 -12.27
C PHE A 271 -1.42 -6.46 -12.81
N ILE A 272 -1.61 -5.52 -13.72
CA ILE A 272 -2.80 -5.37 -14.55
C ILE A 272 -2.38 -5.31 -16.02
N THR A 273 -3.32 -5.59 -16.92
CA THR A 273 -3.13 -5.49 -18.37
C THR A 273 -3.86 -4.26 -18.91
N LEU A 274 -3.17 -3.47 -19.73
CA LEU A 274 -3.76 -2.40 -20.52
C LEU A 274 -4.05 -2.93 -21.92
N LEU A 275 -5.28 -2.79 -22.37
CA LEU A 275 -5.75 -3.27 -23.67
C LEU A 275 -5.83 -2.10 -24.66
N ASP A 276 -5.14 -2.24 -25.78
CA ASP A 276 -4.96 -1.19 -26.80
C ASP A 276 -5.46 -1.63 -28.20
N LYS A 277 -6.49 -2.48 -28.24
CA LYS A 277 -7.08 -2.87 -29.54
C LYS A 277 -8.04 -1.78 -30.02
N PRO A 278 -7.94 -1.36 -31.30
CA PRO A 278 -8.93 -0.44 -31.85
C PRO A 278 -10.31 -1.10 -31.87
N LEU A 279 -11.35 -0.28 -31.79
CA LEU A 279 -12.74 -0.70 -31.96
C LEU A 279 -13.18 -0.43 -33.40
N VAL A 280 -13.77 -1.44 -34.05
CA VAL A 280 -14.37 -1.31 -35.38
C VAL A 280 -15.90 -1.40 -35.29
N SER A 281 -16.55 -0.43 -35.92
CA SER A 281 -18.00 -0.34 -36.05
C SER A 281 -18.40 -0.17 -37.53
N LEU A 282 -19.62 -0.58 -37.84
CA LEU A 282 -20.25 -0.49 -39.16
C LEU A 282 -21.41 0.49 -39.11
N ILE A 283 -21.40 1.49 -39.98
CA ILE A 283 -22.48 2.47 -40.12
C ILE A 283 -23.01 2.38 -41.55
N VAL A 284 -24.32 2.51 -41.73
CA VAL A 284 -24.92 2.68 -43.06
C VAL A 284 -24.91 4.18 -43.37
N THR A 285 -24.14 4.57 -44.38
CA THR A 285 -24.04 5.97 -44.82
C THR A 285 -24.95 6.30 -45.97
N ASP A 286 -25.25 5.32 -46.82
CA ASP A 286 -26.31 5.41 -47.81
C ASP A 286 -27.11 4.11 -47.83
N PRO A 287 -28.33 4.10 -47.25
CA PRO A 287 -29.14 2.89 -47.11
C PRO A 287 -29.69 2.38 -48.45
N PHE A 288 -29.72 3.23 -49.47
CA PHE A 288 -30.31 2.91 -50.77
C PHE A 288 -29.31 3.15 -51.89
N GLY A 289 -29.48 2.41 -52.97
CA GLY A 289 -28.79 2.62 -54.24
C GLY A 289 -29.59 1.91 -55.31
N THR A 290 -29.13 1.98 -56.56
CA THR A 290 -29.81 1.30 -57.67
C THR A 290 -29.07 0.03 -58.08
N GLN A 291 -29.80 -0.91 -58.68
CA GLN A 291 -29.16 -2.04 -59.35
C GLN A 291 -28.25 -1.58 -60.51
N PHE A 292 -28.50 -0.41 -61.11
CA PHE A 292 -27.60 0.23 -62.08
C PHE A 292 -26.49 1.03 -61.39
N PRO A 293 -25.30 1.18 -62.00
CA PRO A 293 -24.13 1.76 -61.34
C PRO A 293 -24.17 3.28 -61.11
N GLN A 294 -25.32 3.94 -61.35
CA GLN A 294 -25.47 5.39 -61.26
C GLN A 294 -25.69 5.89 -59.82
N ASP A 295 -26.38 5.11 -59.00
CA ASP A 295 -26.56 5.37 -57.57
C ASP A 295 -26.06 4.19 -56.73
N THR A 296 -25.30 4.47 -55.67
CA THR A 296 -24.50 3.47 -54.94
C THR A 296 -24.81 3.54 -53.45
N ALA A 297 -25.45 2.49 -52.95
CA ALA A 297 -25.59 2.30 -51.52
C ALA A 297 -24.21 2.13 -50.86
N SER A 298 -24.07 2.51 -49.59
CA SER A 298 -22.78 2.48 -48.93
C SER A 298 -22.85 2.20 -47.43
N PHE A 299 -21.86 1.45 -46.97
CA PHE A 299 -21.49 1.40 -45.57
C PHE A 299 -20.25 2.26 -45.34
N THR A 300 -20.05 2.67 -44.10
CA THR A 300 -18.77 3.20 -43.61
C THR A 300 -18.31 2.36 -42.44
N LEU A 301 -17.08 1.85 -42.53
CA LEU A 301 -16.38 1.32 -41.37
C LEU A 301 -15.83 2.50 -40.58
N LEU A 302 -16.06 2.49 -39.27
CA LEU A 302 -15.49 3.43 -38.32
C LEU A 302 -14.51 2.70 -37.41
N ARG A 303 -13.31 3.24 -37.28
CA ARG A 303 -12.25 2.81 -36.37
C ARG A 303 -12.08 3.86 -35.27
N THR A 304 -12.05 3.41 -34.02
CA THR A 304 -11.77 4.23 -32.84
C THR A 304 -10.58 3.64 -32.08
N GLY A 305 -9.75 4.49 -31.48
CA GLY A 305 -8.46 4.12 -30.89
C GLY A 305 -7.31 4.25 -31.91
N PRO A 306 -6.28 3.39 -31.83
CA PRO A 306 -5.08 3.51 -32.64
C PRO A 306 -5.36 3.62 -34.13
N ILE A 307 -4.64 4.45 -34.89
CA ILE A 307 -4.76 4.64 -36.35
C ILE A 307 -3.41 4.62 -37.09
N ASP A 308 -2.28 4.53 -36.41
CA ASP A 308 -0.91 4.57 -36.96
C ASP A 308 -0.58 3.49 -38.02
N ARG A 309 -1.32 2.36 -38.01
CA ARG A 309 -1.12 1.21 -38.92
C ARG A 309 -2.38 0.91 -39.74
N PRO A 310 -2.26 0.31 -40.93
CA PRO A 310 -3.44 -0.17 -41.66
C PRO A 310 -4.13 -1.30 -40.91
N LEU A 311 -5.46 -1.33 -40.92
CA LEU A 311 -6.28 -2.36 -40.25
C LEU A 311 -7.08 -3.17 -41.27
N GLN A 312 -6.82 -4.49 -41.31
CA GLN A 312 -7.63 -5.42 -42.10
C GLN A 312 -8.87 -5.86 -41.31
N VAL A 313 -10.03 -5.43 -41.77
CA VAL A 313 -11.33 -5.76 -41.22
C VAL A 313 -11.93 -6.95 -41.97
N LEU A 314 -12.32 -7.97 -41.21
CA LEU A 314 -12.94 -9.19 -41.70
C LEU A 314 -14.45 -9.06 -41.60
N TYR A 315 -15.14 -9.55 -42.61
CA TYR A 315 -16.59 -9.46 -42.69
C TYR A 315 -17.19 -10.66 -43.41
N THR A 316 -18.49 -10.82 -43.29
CA THR A 316 -19.31 -11.72 -44.11
C THR A 316 -20.39 -10.93 -44.83
N LEU A 317 -20.77 -11.44 -46.00
CA LEU A 317 -21.89 -10.94 -46.78
C LEU A 317 -23.07 -11.90 -46.66
N GLY A 318 -24.27 -11.35 -46.61
CA GLY A 318 -25.53 -12.08 -46.70
C GLY A 318 -26.62 -11.19 -47.29
N GLY A 319 -27.87 -11.61 -47.16
CA GLY A 319 -29.02 -10.95 -47.80
C GLY A 319 -29.42 -11.66 -49.09
N THR A 320 -30.25 -10.99 -49.90
CA THR A 320 -30.77 -11.55 -51.16
C THR A 320 -29.91 -11.21 -52.37
N GLY A 321 -29.04 -10.20 -52.28
CA GLY A 321 -28.07 -9.89 -53.33
C GLY A 321 -26.86 -10.83 -53.30
N ILE A 322 -26.41 -11.25 -54.48
CA ILE A 322 -25.27 -12.15 -54.70
C ILE A 322 -24.09 -11.37 -55.30
N ALA A 323 -22.93 -11.42 -54.64
CA ALA A 323 -21.73 -10.75 -55.11
C ALA A 323 -21.26 -11.27 -56.48
N GLY A 324 -21.03 -10.34 -57.42
CA GLY A 324 -20.67 -10.63 -58.80
C GLY A 324 -21.84 -11.01 -59.70
N GLN A 325 -23.05 -11.15 -59.15
CA GLN A 325 -24.29 -11.26 -59.94
C GLN A 325 -25.09 -9.96 -59.83
N ASP A 326 -25.43 -9.50 -58.63
CA ASP A 326 -26.25 -8.29 -58.45
C ASP A 326 -25.42 -7.01 -58.21
N TYR A 327 -24.27 -7.16 -57.55
CA TYR A 327 -23.37 -6.06 -57.22
C TYR A 327 -21.91 -6.46 -57.39
N ARG A 328 -21.02 -5.47 -57.55
CA ARG A 328 -19.58 -5.70 -57.70
C ARG A 328 -19.02 -6.47 -56.50
N ARG A 329 -18.15 -7.44 -56.75
CA ARG A 329 -17.48 -8.21 -55.69
C ARG A 329 -16.64 -7.26 -54.83
N LEU A 330 -16.85 -7.34 -53.52
CA LEU A 330 -15.99 -6.69 -52.54
C LEU A 330 -14.71 -7.55 -52.32
N PRO A 331 -13.59 -6.95 -51.89
CA PRO A 331 -12.37 -7.68 -51.57
C PRO A 331 -12.55 -8.61 -50.37
N GLN A 332 -11.76 -9.67 -50.25
CA GLN A 332 -11.91 -10.64 -49.14
C GLN A 332 -11.73 -10.04 -47.74
N ALA A 333 -10.97 -8.96 -47.63
CA ALA A 333 -10.84 -8.14 -46.42
C ALA A 333 -10.90 -6.66 -46.80
N LEU A 334 -11.47 -5.84 -45.90
CA LEU A 334 -11.56 -4.40 -46.06
C LEU A 334 -10.42 -3.74 -45.27
N THR A 335 -9.57 -2.96 -45.93
CA THR A 335 -8.43 -2.32 -45.26
C THR A 335 -8.74 -0.86 -44.97
N ILE A 336 -8.80 -0.48 -43.70
CA ILE A 336 -8.75 0.92 -43.28
C ILE A 336 -7.27 1.34 -43.34
N PRO A 337 -6.85 2.28 -44.20
CA PRO A 337 -5.44 2.66 -44.32
C PRO A 337 -4.88 3.29 -43.03
N ALA A 338 -3.55 3.28 -42.88
CA ALA A 338 -2.89 4.02 -41.79
C ALA A 338 -3.25 5.52 -41.84
N GLY A 339 -3.41 6.11 -40.67
CA GLY A 339 -3.86 7.50 -40.47
C GLY A 339 -5.34 7.73 -40.76
N GLN A 340 -6.10 6.72 -41.17
CA GLN A 340 -7.54 6.85 -41.44
C GLN A 340 -8.36 6.21 -40.33
N ALA A 341 -9.37 6.95 -39.85
CA ALA A 341 -10.37 6.43 -38.92
C ALA A 341 -11.60 5.84 -39.62
N THR A 342 -11.72 6.00 -40.95
CA THR A 342 -12.89 5.55 -41.70
C THR A 342 -12.53 4.89 -43.02
N LEU A 343 -13.41 4.01 -43.49
CA LEU A 343 -13.38 3.45 -44.84
C LEU A 343 -14.80 3.39 -45.40
N LEU A 344 -15.04 4.07 -46.53
CA LEU A 344 -16.27 3.93 -47.29
C LEU A 344 -16.26 2.60 -48.06
N VAL A 345 -17.35 1.85 -47.93
CA VAL A 345 -17.57 0.55 -48.57
C VAL A 345 -18.76 0.69 -49.54
N PRO A 346 -18.51 1.00 -50.81
CA PRO A 346 -19.57 1.18 -51.80
C PRO A 346 -20.12 -0.17 -52.29
N ILE A 347 -21.45 -0.30 -52.32
CA ILE A 347 -22.18 -1.43 -52.88
C ILE A 347 -22.71 -1.01 -54.26
N ARG A 348 -21.88 -1.21 -55.28
CA ARG A 348 -22.19 -0.81 -56.66
C ARG A 348 -22.97 -1.92 -57.37
N GLY A 349 -24.20 -1.64 -57.76
CA GLY A 349 -24.99 -2.53 -58.61
C GLY A 349 -24.34 -2.80 -59.98
N LEU A 350 -24.65 -3.94 -60.58
CA LEU A 350 -24.11 -4.38 -61.88
C LEU A 350 -25.04 -4.06 -63.07
N GLY A 351 -26.31 -3.74 -62.84
CA GLY A 351 -27.28 -3.33 -63.86
C GLY A 351 -27.69 -4.46 -64.81
N ASN A 352 -27.58 -5.70 -64.36
CA ASN A 352 -27.76 -6.92 -65.17
C ASN A 352 -28.96 -7.77 -64.72
N ASP A 353 -29.65 -7.41 -63.64
CA ASP A 353 -30.93 -8.00 -63.26
C ASP A 353 -32.06 -7.30 -64.03
N GLN A 354 -32.93 -8.06 -64.66
CA GLN A 354 -34.01 -7.58 -65.55
C GLN A 354 -35.38 -8.04 -65.04
N GLY A 355 -35.63 -7.92 -63.73
CA GLY A 355 -36.96 -8.17 -63.14
C GLY A 355 -36.97 -8.94 -61.81
N GLY A 356 -35.86 -9.00 -61.07
CA GLY A 356 -35.78 -9.72 -59.79
C GLY A 356 -36.10 -8.91 -58.53
N GLY A 357 -36.60 -7.67 -58.66
CA GLY A 357 -36.93 -6.77 -57.54
C GLY A 357 -35.72 -6.35 -56.69
N SER A 358 -35.97 -5.53 -55.67
CA SER A 358 -34.90 -4.97 -54.83
C SER A 358 -34.06 -6.05 -54.15
N LYS A 359 -32.73 -5.84 -54.10
CA LYS A 359 -31.76 -6.74 -53.44
C LYS A 359 -31.30 -6.17 -52.13
N VAL A 360 -31.24 -6.99 -51.10
CA VAL A 360 -30.67 -6.63 -49.80
C VAL A 360 -29.25 -7.15 -49.73
N VAL A 361 -28.31 -6.28 -49.36
CA VAL A 361 -26.92 -6.65 -49.08
C VAL A 361 -26.67 -6.40 -47.59
N ARG A 362 -26.41 -7.47 -46.84
CA ARG A 362 -26.06 -7.40 -45.42
C ARG A 362 -24.56 -7.60 -45.24
N LEU A 363 -23.91 -6.65 -44.57
CA LEU A 363 -22.51 -6.74 -44.17
C LEU A 363 -22.46 -6.99 -42.67
N THR A 364 -21.72 -8.03 -42.26
CA THR A 364 -21.51 -8.37 -40.84
C THR A 364 -20.02 -8.42 -40.53
N LEU A 365 -19.57 -7.60 -39.58
CA LEU A 365 -18.20 -7.62 -39.08
C LEU A 365 -17.91 -8.91 -38.32
N ARG A 366 -16.69 -9.43 -38.44
CA ARG A 366 -16.20 -10.57 -37.67
C ARG A 366 -15.19 -10.12 -36.63
N ALA A 367 -15.20 -10.74 -35.46
CA ALA A 367 -14.17 -10.51 -34.45
C ALA A 367 -12.79 -10.99 -34.95
N ASN A 368 -11.73 -10.32 -34.50
CA ASN A 368 -10.35 -10.66 -34.81
C ASN A 368 -9.44 -10.28 -33.64
N ASN A 369 -8.26 -10.89 -33.51
CA ASN A 369 -7.32 -10.52 -32.46
C ASN A 369 -6.72 -9.12 -32.63
N ALA A 370 -6.80 -8.52 -33.83
CA ALA A 370 -6.29 -7.20 -34.15
C ALA A 370 -7.24 -6.03 -33.84
N TYR A 371 -8.53 -6.30 -33.56
CA TYR A 371 -9.51 -5.26 -33.22
C TYR A 371 -10.72 -5.83 -32.48
N ASN A 372 -11.34 -4.98 -31.67
CA ASN A 372 -12.62 -5.28 -31.04
C ASN A 372 -13.78 -4.89 -31.98
N ILE A 373 -14.92 -5.54 -31.81
CA ILE A 373 -16.19 -5.14 -32.44
C ILE A 373 -17.20 -4.78 -31.35
N ASN A 374 -18.11 -3.86 -31.66
CA ASN A 374 -19.10 -3.38 -30.71
C ASN A 374 -20.27 -4.36 -30.52
N ALA A 375 -20.00 -5.50 -29.88
CA ALA A 375 -21.00 -6.55 -29.66
C ALA A 375 -22.21 -6.10 -28.82
N ALA A 376 -22.05 -5.04 -28.01
CA ALA A 376 -23.12 -4.45 -27.22
C ALA A 376 -24.14 -3.69 -28.10
N GLN A 377 -23.77 -3.28 -29.32
CA GLN A 377 -24.66 -2.62 -30.27
C GLN A 377 -24.69 -3.40 -31.59
N PRO A 378 -25.53 -4.45 -31.71
CA PRO A 378 -25.53 -5.36 -32.87
C PRO A 378 -25.69 -4.67 -34.23
N ILE A 379 -26.41 -3.54 -34.29
CA ILE A 379 -26.59 -2.75 -35.52
C ILE A 379 -25.28 -2.12 -36.05
N LEU A 380 -24.30 -1.92 -35.17
CA LEU A 380 -22.95 -1.47 -35.51
C LEU A 380 -22.01 -2.62 -35.86
N VAL A 381 -22.48 -3.86 -35.81
CA VAL A 381 -21.73 -5.07 -36.19
C VAL A 381 -22.31 -5.69 -37.46
N SER A 382 -23.63 -5.73 -37.58
CA SER A 382 -24.34 -6.27 -38.75
C SER A 382 -25.42 -5.30 -39.21
N ASN A 383 -25.31 -4.84 -40.45
CA ASN A 383 -26.28 -3.93 -41.03
C ASN A 383 -26.49 -4.23 -42.52
N PHE A 384 -27.49 -3.60 -43.13
CA PHE A 384 -27.82 -3.85 -44.53
C PHE A 384 -28.13 -2.57 -45.30
N VAL A 385 -27.93 -2.64 -46.60
CA VAL A 385 -28.39 -1.67 -47.58
C VAL A 385 -29.29 -2.35 -48.61
N THR A 386 -30.06 -1.56 -49.35
CA THR A 386 -30.96 -2.06 -50.39
C THR A 386 -30.59 -1.48 -51.75
N LEU A 387 -30.39 -2.34 -52.73
CA LEU A 387 -30.32 -1.98 -54.14
C LEU A 387 -31.73 -2.05 -54.71
N LEU A 388 -32.30 -0.89 -55.00
CA LEU A 388 -33.61 -0.75 -55.62
C LEU A 388 -33.53 -1.15 -57.08
N ASP A 389 -34.56 -1.85 -57.53
CA ASP A 389 -34.86 -1.97 -58.95
C ASP A 389 -35.27 -0.57 -59.47
N GLU A 390 -35.06 -0.29 -60.75
CA GLU A 390 -35.64 0.93 -61.32
C GLU A 390 -37.17 0.82 -61.33
N PRO A 391 -37.91 1.95 -61.24
CA PRO A 391 -39.28 1.91 -61.69
C PRO A 391 -39.28 1.45 -63.14
N ILE A 392 -39.94 0.33 -63.42
CA ILE A 392 -40.24 -0.09 -64.80
C ILE A 392 -40.85 1.14 -65.49
N GLY A 393 -40.12 1.71 -66.45
CA GLY A 393 -40.61 2.84 -67.23
C GLY A 393 -41.97 2.48 -67.84
N GLN A 394 -42.98 3.28 -67.53
CA GLN A 394 -44.26 3.29 -68.23
C GLN A 394 -44.08 3.76 -69.67
#